data_AF-A0A7Z8RMU1-F1
#
_entry.id   AF-A0A7Z8RMU1-F1
#
_cell.length_a   1.000
_cell.length_b   1.000
_cell.length_c   1.000
_cell.angle_alpha   90.00
_cell.angle_beta   90.00
_cell.angle_gamma   90.00
#
_symmetry.space_group_name_H-M   'P 1'
#
loop_
_entity.id
_entity.type
_entity.pdbx_description
1 polymer ?
#
loop_
_entity_poly.entity_id
_entity_poly.type
_entity_poly.pdbx_seq_one_letter_code
_entity_poly.pdbx_strand_id
1 'polypeptide(L)' 'MTVIASVKTCLASVRGAQASLSSLSLNSTDNEAKRVFHECMLEMDSVIADLQDRVSVLEREEPQYRGF' A
#
# COMPACT_ATOMS: atom_id res chain seq x y z
N MET A 1 -11.71 -13.63 11.15
CA MET A 1 -10.83 -12.67 10.47
C MET A 1 -9.55 -12.63 11.28
N THR A 2 -8.42 -13.07 10.72
CA THR A 2 -7.14 -13.11 11.44
C THR A 2 -6.48 -11.73 11.37
N VAL A 3 -5.54 -11.45 12.27
CA VAL A 3 -4.83 -10.17 12.29
C VAL A 3 -4.12 -9.94 10.95
N ILE A 4 -3.47 -10.97 10.41
CA ILE A 4 -2.86 -10.90 9.08
C ILE A 4 -3.87 -10.59 7.97
N ALA A 5 -5.09 -11.14 8.00
CA ALA A 5 -6.11 -10.86 6.99
C ALA A 5 -6.55 -9.39 7.01
N SER A 6 -6.65 -8.80 8.20
CA SER A 6 -6.92 -7.37 8.36
C SER A 6 -5.77 -6.52 7.81
N VAL A 7 -4.51 -6.88 8.09
CA VAL A 7 -3.33 -6.15 7.59
C VAL A 7 -3.20 -6.29 6.07
N LYS A 8 -3.43 -7.48 5.49
CA LYS A 8 -3.43 -7.70 4.03
C LYS A 8 -4.52 -6.88 3.33
N THR A 9 -5.71 -6.80 3.91
CA THR A 9 -6.81 -5.95 3.40
C THR A 9 -6.40 -4.48 3.42
N CYS A 10 -5.81 -4.01 4.52
CA CYS A 10 -5.32 -2.64 4.64
C CYS A 10 -4.24 -2.33 3.58
N LEU A 11 -3.25 -3.22 3.43
CA LEU A 11 -2.20 -3.10 2.39
C LEU A 11 -2.81 -3.00 0.98
N ALA A 12 -3.83 -3.80 0.67
CA ALA A 12 -4.52 -3.72 -0.61
C ALA A 12 -5.22 -2.37 -0.82
N SER A 13 -5.87 -1.82 0.22
CA SER A 13 -6.49 -0.50 0.16
C SER A 13 -5.47 0.63 -0.06
N VAL A 14 -4.32 0.58 0.63
CA VAL A 14 -3.25 1.57 0.45
C VAL A 14 -2.67 1.52 -0.97
N ARG A 15 -2.41 0.33 -1.51
CA ARG A 15 -1.98 0.17 -2.91
C ARG A 15 -3.01 0.70 -3.90
N GLY A 16 -4.30 0.48 -3.63
CA GLY A 16 -5.38 1.05 -4.45
C GLY A 16 -5.39 2.59 -4.43
N ALA A 17 -5.16 3.19 -3.26
CA ALA A 17 -5.05 4.64 -3.12
C ALA A 17 -3.82 5.18 -3.88
N GLN A 18 -2.66 4.51 -3.77
CA GLN A 18 -1.45 4.89 -4.49
C GLN A 18 -1.66 4.85 -6.01
N ALA A 19 -2.26 3.77 -6.54
CA ALA A 19 -2.58 3.67 -7.96
C ALA A 19 -3.57 4.76 -8.42
N SER A 20 -4.50 5.15 -7.55
CA SER A 20 -5.43 6.25 -7.82
C SER A 20 -4.70 7.59 -7.91
N LEU A 21 -3.76 7.87 -7.00
CA LEU A 21 -2.91 9.07 -7.05
C LEU A 21 -2.04 9.10 -8.32
N SER A 22 -1.43 7.97 -8.68
CA SER A 22 -0.68 7.84 -9.94
C SER A 22 -1.55 8.20 -11.15
N SER A 23 -2.78 7.66 -11.20
CA SER A 23 -3.73 7.94 -12.27
C SER A 23 -4.17 9.41 -12.30
N LEU A 24 -4.40 10.02 -11.14
CA LEU A 24 -4.73 11.45 -11.03
C LEU A 24 -3.57 12.34 -11.51
N SER A 25 -2.33 11.99 -11.15
CA SER A 25 -1.13 12.67 -11.66
C SER A 25 -1.03 12.57 -13.19
N LEU A 26 -1.24 11.38 -13.76
CA LEU A 26 -1.16 11.19 -15.22
C LEU A 26 -2.25 11.96 -15.99
N ASN A 27 -3.46 12.03 -15.42
CA ASN A 27 -4.62 12.65 -16.07
C ASN A 27 -4.75 14.16 -15.81
N SER A 28 -4.01 14.71 -14.84
CA SER A 28 -4.06 16.14 -14.54
C SER A 28 -3.43 16.96 -15.66
N THR A 29 -3.96 18.15 -15.93
CA THR A 29 -3.35 19.12 -16.87
C THR A 29 -2.60 20.23 -16.14
N ASP A 30 -2.99 20.51 -14.91
CA ASP A 30 -2.32 21.46 -14.02
C ASP A 30 -1.02 20.87 -13.46
N ASN A 31 0.10 21.59 -13.63
CA ASN A 31 1.41 21.09 -13.26
C ASN A 31 1.61 21.00 -11.73
N GLU A 32 0.96 21.86 -10.96
CA GLU A 32 1.02 21.82 -9.51
C GLU A 32 0.27 20.59 -8.98
N ALA A 33 -0.95 20.35 -9.47
CA ALA A 33 -1.74 19.16 -9.13
C ALA A 33 -1.00 17.86 -9.50
N LYS A 34 -0.37 17.78 -10.68
CA LYS A 34 0.49 16.65 -11.05
C LYS A 34 1.55 16.38 -9.99
N ARG A 35 2.28 17.43 -9.61
CA ARG A 35 3.37 17.32 -8.63
C ARG A 35 2.83 16.85 -7.29
N VAL A 36 1.74 17.43 -6.80
CA VAL A 36 1.13 17.05 -5.52
C VAL A 36 0.70 15.58 -5.52
N PHE A 37 -0.03 15.13 -6.56
CA PHE A 37 -0.44 13.72 -6.65
C PHE A 37 0.75 12.77 -6.74
N HIS A 38 1.80 13.15 -7.48
CA HIS A 38 3.01 12.36 -7.57
C HIS A 38 3.76 12.29 -6.24
N GLU A 39 3.91 13.40 -5.52
CA GLU A 39 4.54 13.43 -4.20
C GLU A 39 3.78 12.58 -3.18
N CYS A 40 2.45 12.72 -3.12
CA CYS A 40 1.62 11.87 -2.26
C CYS A 40 1.73 10.38 -2.60
N MET A 41 1.84 10.03 -3.89
CA MET A 41 2.05 8.65 -4.33
C MET A 41 3.40 8.10 -3.83
N LEU A 42 4.46 8.90 -3.88
CA LEU A 42 5.79 8.52 -3.39
C LEU A 42 5.81 8.36 -1.86
N GLU A 43 5.10 9.20 -1.12
CA GLU A 43 4.96 9.05 0.33
C GLU A 43 4.28 7.71 0.71
N MET A 44 3.39 7.20 -0.15
CA MET A 44 2.76 5.91 0.07
C MET A 44 3.71 4.72 -0.11
N ASP A 45 4.84 4.86 -0.82
CA ASP A 45 5.79 3.76 -1.03
C ASP A 45 6.36 3.27 0.30
N SER A 46 6.71 4.19 1.23
CA SER A 46 7.23 3.83 2.55
C SER A 46 6.16 3.12 3.39
N VAL A 47 4.92 3.62 3.37
CA VAL A 47 3.79 3.00 4.08
C VAL A 47 3.51 1.58 3.55
N ILE A 48 3.58 1.39 2.23
CA ILE A 48 3.42 0.08 1.60
C ILE A 48 4.54 -0.87 2.02
N ALA A 49 5.79 -0.41 2.02
CA ALA A 49 6.93 -1.21 2.45
C ALA A 49 6.78 -1.67 3.92
N ASP A 50 6.45 -0.75 4.83
CA ASP A 50 6.26 -1.05 6.25
C ASP A 50 5.13 -2.08 6.47
N LEU A 51 4.03 -1.93 5.74
CA LEU A 51 2.91 -2.88 5.80
C LEU A 51 3.28 -4.26 5.23
N GLN A 52 4.10 -4.32 4.17
CA GLN A 52 4.60 -5.57 3.62
C GLN A 52 5.50 -6.30 4.63
N ASP A 53 6.43 -5.58 5.26
CA ASP A 53 7.29 -6.15 6.29
C ASP A 53 6.46 -6.69 7.46
N ARG A 54 5.42 -5.95 7.88
CA ARG A 54 4.52 -6.42 8.93
C ARG A 54 3.77 -7.69 8.53
N VAL A 55 3.30 -7.79 7.28
CA VAL A 55 2.68 -9.02 6.76
C VAL A 55 3.66 -10.18 6.85
N SER A 56 4.91 -10.01 6.40
CA SER A 56 5.92 -11.07 6.42
C SER A 56 6.26 -11.56 7.83
N VAL A 57 6.26 -10.68 8.83
CA VAL A 57 6.42 -11.07 10.24
C VAL A 57 5.22 -11.91 10.70
N LEU A 58 4.00 -11.44 10.43
CA LEU A 58 2.77 -12.13 10.83
C LEU A 58 2.61 -13.51 10.17
N GLU A 59 3.05 -13.67 8.92
CA GLU A 59 3.05 -14.97 8.22
C GLU A 59 3.91 -16.02 8.94
N ARG A 60 4.99 -15.61 9.60
CA ARG A 60 5.86 -16.51 10.37
C ARG A 60 5.27 -16.81 11.76
N GLU A 61 4.56 -15.87 12.33
CA GLU A 61 3.93 -16.01 13.65
C GLU A 61 2.70 -16.92 13.61
N GLU A 62 1.91 -16.87 12.54
CA GLU A 62 0.66 -17.62 12.44
C GLU A 62 0.86 -19.06 11.90
N PRO A 63 0.51 -20.12 12.68
CA PRO A 63 0.74 -21.52 12.31
C PRO A 63 0.12 -21.93 10.97
N GLN A 64 -1.01 -21.32 10.64
CA GLN A 64 -1.75 -21.55 9.40
C GLN A 64 -1.04 -21.07 8.12
N TYR A 65 0.03 -20.29 8.24
CA TYR A 65 0.87 -19.83 7.11
C TYR A 65 2.26 -20.47 7.08
N ARG A 66 2.61 -21.33 8.06
CA ARG A 66 3.93 -21.99 8.15
C ARG A 66 4.16 -23.16 7.17
N GLY A 67 3.22 -23.42 6.25
CA GLY A 67 3.19 -24.64 5.43
C GLY A 67 3.13 -24.43 3.91
N PHE A 68 3.46 -23.25 3.40
CA PHE A 68 3.66 -22.98 1.97
C PHE A 68 5.15 -22.81 1.65
#